data_AF-A0A519D9A7-F1
#
_entry.id   AF-A0A519D9A7-F1
#
_cell.length_a   1.000
_cell.length_b   1.000
_cell.length_c   1.000
_cell.angle_alpha   90.00
_cell.angle_beta   90.00
_cell.angle_gamma   90.00
#
_symmetry.space_group_name_H-M   'P 1'
#
loop_
_entity.id
_entity.type
_entity.pdbx_description
1 polymer ?
#
loop_
_entity_poly.entity_id
_entity_poly.type
_entity_poly.pdbx_seq_one_letter_code
_entity_poly.pdbx_strand_id
1 'polypeptide(L)'
;MKGDQNILHKCRNCNRTDKRSYNPTSDEHCSHCNSPMDPLEIRYKCVNCGHMTWAEAGSTGKSCHKCGFRIFVKPRKDGMAKVLKAE
;
A
#
# COMPACT_ATOMS: atom_id res chain seq x y z
N MET A 1 13.36 12.04 -3.05
CA MET A 1 12.15 11.45 -2.45
C MET A 1 11.09 11.36 -3.54
N LYS A 2 10.76 10.17 -4.07
CA LYS A 2 9.69 10.01 -5.08
C LYS A 2 8.38 9.77 -4.33
N GLY A 3 7.75 10.87 -3.90
CA GLY A 3 6.55 10.90 -3.07
C GLY A 3 5.23 10.86 -3.85
N ASP A 4 5.23 11.15 -5.15
CA ASP A 4 4.01 11.56 -5.84
C ASP A 4 3.54 10.51 -6.85
N GLN A 5 3.10 9.35 -6.37
CA GLN A 5 2.36 8.43 -7.22
C GLN A 5 0.88 8.49 -6.88
N ASN A 6 0.06 8.82 -7.88
CA ASN A 6 -1.39 8.78 -7.74
C ASN A 6 -1.86 7.33 -7.84
N ILE A 7 -2.53 6.85 -6.80
CA ILE A 7 -3.09 5.50 -6.73
C ILE A 7 -4.61 5.56 -6.76
N LEU A 8 -5.23 4.46 -7.20
CA LEU A 8 -6.68 4.33 -7.18
C LEU A 8 -7.17 3.92 -5.79
N HIS A 9 -8.15 4.65 -5.26
CA HIS A 9 -8.87 4.31 -4.04
C HIS A 9 -10.29 3.88 -4.38
N LYS A 10 -10.87 2.96 -3.60
CA LYS A 10 -12.25 2.51 -3.73
C LYS A 10 -13.01 2.74 -2.42
N CYS A 11 -14.16 3.41 -2.51
CA CYS A 11 -15.03 3.61 -1.37
C CYS A 11 -15.67 2.29 -0.92
N ARG A 12 -15.61 2.00 0.39
CA ARG A 12 -16.24 0.79 0.97
C ARG A 12 -17.77 0.79 0.88
N ASN A 13 -18.39 1.97 0.94
CA ASN A 13 -19.85 2.11 0.96
C ASN A 13 -20.46 2.23 -0.45
N CYS A 14 -20.12 3.27 -1.22
CA CYS A 14 -20.74 3.53 -2.53
C CYS A 14 -19.98 2.95 -3.73
N ASN A 15 -18.90 2.18 -3.52
CA ASN A 15 -18.05 1.60 -4.57
C ASN A 15 -17.42 2.58 -5.58
N ARG A 16 -17.56 3.90 -5.40
CA ARG A 16 -16.88 4.89 -6.24
C ARG A 16 -15.37 4.76 -6.15
N THR A 17 -14.71 4.96 -7.27
CA THR A 17 -13.26 5.00 -7.36
C THR A 17 -12.78 6.44 -7.55
N ASP A 18 -11.64 6.76 -6.97
CA ASP A 18 -11.03 8.09 -7.04
C ASP A 18 -9.49 7.96 -7.09
N LYS A 19 -8.82 8.77 -7.91
CA LYS A 19 -7.35 8.75 -8.01
C LYS A 19 -6.77 9.85 -7.13
N ARG A 20 -5.92 9.46 -6.17
CA ARG A 20 -5.31 10.38 -5.21
C ARG A 20 -3.85 10.09 -5.01
N SER A 21 -3.09 11.10 -4.60
CA SER A 21 -1.71 10.94 -4.22
C SER A 21 -1.61 9.92 -3.09
N TYR A 22 -0.74 8.92 -3.24
CA TYR A 22 -0.55 7.93 -2.20
C TYR A 22 -0.06 8.57 -0.92
N ASN A 23 -0.87 8.45 0.12
CA ASN A 23 -0.46 8.79 1.46
C ASN A 23 -0.57 7.54 2.35
N PRO A 24 0.55 7.00 2.84
CA PRO A 24 0.54 5.82 3.69
C PRO A 24 -0.08 6.08 5.07
N THR A 25 -0.26 7.35 5.45
CA THR A 25 -0.73 7.77 6.78
C THR A 25 -2.17 8.26 6.81
N SER A 26 -2.72 8.77 5.70
CA SER A 26 -4.08 9.30 5.70
C SER A 26 -5.14 8.21 5.58
N ASP A 27 -6.24 8.43 6.29
CA ASP A 27 -7.52 7.77 6.04
C ASP A 27 -8.28 8.61 5.00
N GLU A 28 -8.21 8.20 3.74
CA GLU A 28 -8.90 8.88 2.64
C GLU A 28 -10.41 8.60 2.73
N HIS A 29 -11.20 9.67 2.61
CA HIS A 29 -12.66 9.60 2.67
C HIS A 29 -13.30 9.93 1.32
N CYS A 30 -14.40 9.25 1.01
CA CYS A 30 -15.13 9.44 -0.23
C CYS A 30 -15.84 10.80 -0.23
N SER A 31 -15.60 11.62 -1.24
CA SER A 31 -16.24 12.95 -1.38
C SER A 31 -17.77 12.91 -1.51
N HIS A 32 -18.36 11.74 -1.80
CA HIS A 32 -19.80 11.60 -1.98
C HIS A 32 -20.55 11.17 -0.71
N CYS A 33 -20.00 10.23 0.05
CA CYS A 33 -20.69 9.61 1.20
C CYS A 33 -19.88 9.69 2.50
N ASN A 34 -18.76 10.40 2.48
CA ASN A 34 -17.81 10.56 3.58
C ASN A 34 -17.38 9.24 4.25
N SER A 35 -17.51 8.11 3.55
CA SER A 35 -17.09 6.80 4.04
C SER A 35 -15.61 6.55 3.73
N PRO A 36 -14.91 5.75 4.54
CA PRO A 36 -13.50 5.44 4.29
C PRO A 36 -13.29 4.72 2.95
N MET A 37 -12.18 5.03 2.29
CA MET A 37 -11.77 4.42 1.02
C MET A 37 -10.51 3.58 1.18
N ASP A 38 -10.49 2.41 0.54
CA ASP A 38 -9.32 1.53 0.52
C ASP A 38 -8.43 1.80 -0.70
N PRO A 39 -7.09 1.83 -0.53
CA PRO A 39 -6.18 1.88 -1.65
C PRO A 39 -6.19 0.54 -2.41
N LEU A 40 -6.47 0.59 -3.72
CA LEU A 40 -6.42 -0.58 -4.60
C LEU A 40 -4.99 -0.92 -5.04
N GLU A 41 -4.05 0.01 -4.92
CA GLU A 41 -2.65 -0.24 -5.18
C GLU A 41 -1.85 -0.09 -3.88
N ILE A 42 -0.97 -1.04 -3.63
CA ILE A 42 -0.12 -1.10 -2.44
C ILE A 42 1.33 -1.17 -2.88
N ARG A 43 2.19 -0.40 -2.21
CA ARG A 43 3.63 -0.47 -2.38
C ARG A 43 4.17 -1.69 -1.64
N TYR A 44 4.91 -2.55 -2.33
CA TYR A 44 5.57 -3.73 -1.80
C TYR A 44 7.08 -3.56 -1.86
N LYS A 45 7.79 -4.10 -0.85
CA LYS A 45 9.26 -4.20 -0.82
C LYS A 45 9.68 -5.64 -1.09
N CYS A 46 10.58 -5.84 -2.05
CA CYS A 46 11.24 -7.14 -2.24
C CYS A 46 12.09 -7.46 -1.01
N VAL A 47 11.91 -8.65 -0.44
CA VAL A 47 12.64 -9.06 0.77
C VAL A 47 14.12 -9.33 0.48
N ASN A 48 14.47 -9.71 -0.75
CA ASN A 48 15.85 -10.01 -1.14
C ASN A 48 16.67 -8.74 -1.44
N CYS A 49 16.25 -7.93 -2.42
CA CYS A 49 17.03 -6.78 -2.90
C CYS A 49 16.54 -5.42 -2.41
N GLY A 50 15.45 -5.38 -1.63
CA GLY A 50 14.86 -4.15 -1.12
C GLY A 50 14.17 -3.26 -2.16
N HIS A 51 14.11 -3.67 -3.43
CA HIS A 51 13.45 -2.89 -4.48
C HIS A 51 11.96 -2.74 -4.19
N MET A 52 11.45 -1.52 -4.36
CA MET A 52 10.05 -1.17 -4.13
C MET A 52 9.28 -1.30 -5.44
N THR A 53 8.14 -1.98 -5.41
CA THR A 53 7.23 -2.08 -6.56
C THR A 53 5.80 -1.79 -6.13
N TRP A 54 5.02 -1.24 -7.05
CA TRP A 54 3.58 -1.05 -6.85
C TRP A 54 2.83 -2.24 -7.42
N ALA A 55 1.85 -2.72 -6.67
CA ALA A 55 1.01 -3.79 -7.15
C ALA A 55 -0.40 -3.68 -6.57
N GLU A 56 -1.36 -4.24 -7.29
CA GLU A 56 -2.73 -4.33 -6.83
C GLU A 56 -2.83 -5.06 -5.49
N ALA A 57 -3.66 -4.51 -4.60
CA ALA A 57 -3.97 -5.08 -3.31
C ALA A 57 -4.56 -6.49 -3.49
N GLY A 58 -3.92 -7.48 -2.88
CA GLY A 58 -4.38 -8.88 -2.96
C GLY A 58 -3.85 -9.69 -4.14
N SER A 59 -3.13 -9.09 -5.11
CA SER A 59 -2.50 -9.89 -6.17
C SER A 59 -1.37 -10.76 -5.60
N THR A 60 -1.33 -12.05 -5.99
CA THR A 60 -0.35 -13.05 -5.56
C THR A 60 0.67 -13.35 -6.67
N GLY A 61 1.76 -14.05 -6.35
CA GLY A 61 2.64 -14.66 -7.35
C GLY A 61 3.62 -13.74 -8.09
N LYS A 62 3.73 -12.46 -7.71
CA LYS A 62 4.62 -11.46 -8.33
C LYS A 62 6.11 -11.82 -8.13
N SER A 63 6.98 -11.41 -9.07
CA SER A 63 8.45 -11.52 -8.99
C SER A 63 9.11 -10.15 -9.08
N CYS A 64 10.22 -9.96 -8.37
CA CYS A 64 10.96 -8.71 -8.36
C CYS A 64 11.64 -8.49 -9.69
N HIS A 65 11.29 -7.42 -10.39
CA HIS A 65 11.90 -7.08 -11.68
C HIS A 65 13.43 -6.87 -11.58
N LYS A 66 13.94 -6.47 -10.40
CA LYS A 66 15.37 -6.23 -10.20
C LYS A 66 16.19 -7.50 -9.96
N CYS A 67 15.64 -8.50 -9.27
CA CYS A 67 16.41 -9.69 -8.84
C CYS A 67 15.70 -11.04 -9.04
N GLY A 68 14.53 -11.06 -9.66
CA GLY A 68 13.72 -12.26 -9.92
C GLY A 68 12.99 -12.85 -8.70
N PHE A 69 13.29 -12.40 -7.48
CA PHE A 69 12.78 -13.03 -6.25
C PHE A 69 11.27 -12.78 -6.03
N ARG A 70 10.52 -13.79 -5.55
CA ARG A 70 9.04 -13.74 -5.44
C ARG A 70 8.49 -13.26 -4.10
N ILE A 71 9.35 -13.07 -3.10
CA ILE A 71 8.90 -12.69 -1.76
C ILE A 71 8.83 -11.16 -1.65
N PHE A 72 7.62 -10.67 -1.40
CA PHE A 72 7.31 -9.26 -1.22
C PHE A 72 6.56 -9.03 0.09
N VAL A 73 6.89 -7.95 0.78
CA VAL A 73 6.20 -7.53 2.00
C VAL A 73 5.64 -6.13 1.82
N LYS A 74 4.41 -5.91 2.30
CA LYS A 74 3.88 -4.56 2.47
C LYS A 74 4.73 -3.89 3.56
N PRO A 75 5.42 -2.76 3.28
CA PRO A 75 6.05 -1.98 4.32
C PRO A 75 4.98 -1.68 5.37
N ARG A 76 5.23 -2.10 6.61
CA ARG A 76 4.32 -1.75 7.70
C ARG A 76 4.27 -0.21 7.76
N LYS A 77 3.12 0.38 8.09
CA LYS A 77 3.10 1.77 8.60
C LYS A 77 4.23 1.84 9.63
N ASP A 78 4.94 2.96 9.73
CA ASP A 78 5.71 3.31 10.93
C ASP A 78 4.73 3.49 12.10
N GLY A 79 4.00 2.42 12.41
CA GLY A 79 3.25 2.27 13.63
C GLY A 79 4.31 1.99 14.68
N MET A 80 4.38 2.90 15.64
CA MET A 80 5.17 2.83 16.87
C MET A 80 5.65 1.42 17.15
N ALA A 81 6.98 1.23 17.16
CA ALA A 81 7.59 -0.03 17.51
C ALA A 81 6.89 -0.56 18.77
N LYS A 82 6.06 -1.60 18.64
CA LYS A 82 5.74 -2.42 19.80
C LYS A 82 7.07 -3.06 20.16
N VAL A 83 7.73 -2.47 21.15
CA VAL A 83 8.85 -3.08 21.85
C VAL A 83 8.33 -4.45 22.28
N LEU A 84 8.74 -5.48 21.56
CA LEU A 84 8.61 -6.85 22.02
C LEU A 84 9.46 -6.89 23.29
N LYS A 85 8.82 -6.84 24.46
CA LYS A 85 9.48 -7.25 25.69
C LYS A 85 9.83 -8.72 25.47
N ALA A 86 11.11 -8.98 25.25
CA ALA A 86 11.67 -10.29 25.52
C ALA A 86 11.58 -10.48 27.04
N GLU A 87 10.81 -11.49 27.44
CA GLU A 87 10.87 -12.04 28.79
C GLU A 87 11.93 -13.16 28.82
#